data_AF-A0A497SZV4-F1
#
_entry.id   AF-A0A497SZV4-F1
#
_cell.length_a   1.000
_cell.length_b   1.000
_cell.length_c   1.000
_cell.angle_alpha   90.00
_cell.angle_beta   90.00
_cell.angle_gamma   90.00
#
_symmetry.space_group_name_H-M   'P 1'
#
loop_
_entity.id
_entity.type
_entity.pdbx_description
1 polymer ?
#
loop_
_entity_poly.entity_id
_entity_poly.type
_entity_poly.pdbx_seq_one_letter_code
_entity_poly.pdbx_strand_id
1 'polypeptide(L)' 'MKKYVLALVLLVLVSGCTGKQSVVDEGKPVIREPAVAGRFYPSDPEELKAMIDDYLGIVEEGKIENVRGLVEPHAGYI' A
#
# COMPACT_ATOMS: atom_id res chain seq x y z
N MET A 1 -9.31 -21.65 -43.92
CA MET A 1 -9.52 -21.78 -42.45
C MET A 1 -8.22 -21.63 -41.67
N LYS A 2 -7.17 -22.43 -41.94
CA LYS A 2 -5.87 -22.36 -41.24
C LYS A 2 -5.20 -20.97 -41.22
N LYS A 3 -5.25 -20.22 -42.34
CA LYS A 3 -4.71 -18.86 -42.44
C LYS A 3 -5.44 -17.82 -41.57
N TYR A 4 -6.74 -18.00 -41.34
CA TYR A 4 -7.54 -17.12 -40.48
C TYR A 4 -7.35 -17.48 -39.01
N VAL A 5 -7.17 -18.76 -38.68
CA VAL A 5 -6.79 -19.22 -37.34
C VAL A 5 -5.40 -18.69 -36.96
N LEU A 6 -4.42 -18.74 -37.87
CA LEU A 6 -3.09 -18.19 -37.63
C LEU A 6 -3.12 -16.66 -37.43
N ALA A 7 -3.91 -15.94 -38.22
CA ALA A 7 -4.10 -14.50 -38.07
C ALA A 7 -4.76 -14.13 -36.73
N LEU A 8 -5.71 -14.93 -36.26
CA LEU A 8 -6.41 -14.70 -34.99
C LEU A 8 -5.52 -14.99 -33.78
N VAL A 9 -4.67 -16.01 -33.84
CA VAL A 9 -3.65 -16.30 -32.81
C VAL A 9 -2.61 -15.17 -32.73
N LEU A 10 -2.14 -14.66 -33.87
CA LEU A 10 -1.22 -13.53 -33.92
C LEU A 10 -1.84 -12.26 -33.32
N LEU A 11 -3.13 -11.98 -33.59
CA LEU A 11 -3.83 -10.83 -33.04
C LEU A 11 -3.91 -10.86 -31.50
N VAL A 12 -4.18 -12.02 -30.91
CA VAL A 12 -4.28 -12.20 -29.45
C VAL A 12 -2.92 -11.99 -28.76
N LEU A 13 -1.82 -12.41 -29.39
CA LEU A 13 -0.48 -12.23 -28.83
C LEU A 13 -0.01 -10.77 -28.81
N VAL A 14 -0.48 -9.94 -29.74
CA VAL A 14 -0.11 -8.51 -29.81
C VAL A 14 -0.89 -7.66 -28.81
N SER A 15 -2.10 -8.09 -28.39
CA SER A 15 -2.90 -7.39 -27.37
C SER A 15 -2.45 -7.64 -25.93
N GLY A 16 -1.47 -8.53 -25.70
CA GLY A 16 -0.99 -8.90 -24.36
C GLY A 16 -0.04 -7.89 -23.69
N CYS A 17 0.44 -6.87 -24.41
CA CYS A 17 1.43 -5.92 -23.90
C CYS A 17 0.85 -4.50 -23.76
N THR A 18 -0.06 -4.30 -22.81
CA THR A 18 -0.38 -2.95 -22.32
C THR A 18 0.57 -2.63 -21.16
N GLY A 19 1.78 -2.20 -21.48
CA GLY A 19 2.67 -1.57 -20.49
C GLY A 19 2.01 -0.28 -20.01
N LYS A 20 1.56 -0.24 -18.75
CA LYS A 20 1.10 1.01 -18.12
C LYS A 20 2.30 1.97 -18.07
N GLN A 21 2.30 2.98 -18.93
CA GLN A 21 3.28 4.06 -18.90
C GLN A 21 2.88 4.99 -17.76
N SER A 22 3.61 4.91 -16.64
CA SER A 22 3.48 5.87 -15.54
C SER A 22 3.96 7.23 -16.06
N VAL A 23 3.01 8.12 -16.36
CA VAL A 23 3.31 9.51 -16.65
C VAL A 23 3.87 10.11 -15.36
N VAL A 24 5.18 10.39 -15.34
CA VAL A 24 5.81 11.15 -14.27
C VAL A 24 5.37 12.60 -14.48
N ASP A 25 4.46 13.08 -13.62
CA ASP A 25 3.98 14.46 -13.62
C ASP A 25 5.09 15.37 -13.06
N GLU A 26 5.81 16.06 -13.95
CA GLU A 26 6.90 16.97 -13.58
C GLU A 26 6.39 18.06 -12.65
N GLY A 27 6.67 17.93 -11.35
CA GLY A 27 6.31 18.91 -10.32
C GLY A 27 5.42 18.38 -9.20
N LYS A 28 4.89 17.15 -9.28
CA LYS A 28 4.18 16.54 -8.15
C LYS A 28 5.09 15.62 -7.35
N PRO A 29 5.06 15.68 -6.00
CA PRO A 29 5.78 14.71 -5.18
C PRO A 29 5.26 13.31 -5.47
N VAL A 30 6.18 12.36 -5.66
CA VAL A 30 5.84 10.95 -5.81
C VAL A 30 5.31 10.45 -4.48
N ILE A 31 4.01 10.11 -4.42
CA ILE A 31 3.38 9.53 -3.24
C ILE A 31 3.77 8.05 -3.16
N ARG A 32 4.36 7.65 -2.04
CA ARG A 32 4.65 6.23 -1.76
C ARG A 32 3.46 5.59 -1.09
N GLU A 33 2.73 4.78 -1.83
CA GLU A 33 1.59 4.03 -1.31
C GLU A 33 1.99 3.04 -0.19
N PRO A 34 1.08 2.78 0.78
CA PRO A 34 1.32 1.82 1.84
C PRO A 34 1.45 0.39 1.28
N ALA A 35 2.57 -0.28 1.56
CA ALA A 35 2.88 -1.58 0.96
C ALA A 35 2.18 -2.76 1.65
N VAL A 36 1.75 -2.60 2.91
CA VAL A 36 1.24 -3.71 3.76
C VAL A 36 -0.10 -3.41 4.44
N ALA A 37 -0.78 -2.35 4.03
CA ALA A 37 -2.15 -2.07 4.47
C ALA A 37 -3.07 -3.26 4.12
N GLY A 38 -3.95 -3.64 5.07
CA GLY A 38 -4.79 -4.83 4.99
C GLY A 38 -4.07 -6.16 5.28
N ARG A 39 -2.77 -6.13 5.61
CA ARG A 39 -1.99 -7.32 6.00
C ARG A 39 -1.39 -7.19 7.39
N PHE A 40 -0.68 -6.11 7.65
CA PHE A 40 -0.02 -5.86 8.93
C PHE A 40 -0.85 -4.94 9.83
N TYR A 41 -1.77 -4.19 9.24
CA TYR A 41 -2.68 -3.28 9.92
C TYR A 41 -3.91 -3.06 9.02
N PRO A 42 -5.06 -2.62 9.56
CA PRO A 42 -6.25 -2.35 8.76
C PRO A 42 -6.00 -1.38 7.59
N SER A 43 -6.60 -1.67 6.44
CA SER A 43 -6.54 -0.75 5.28
C SER A 43 -7.54 0.41 5.38
N ASP A 44 -8.58 0.27 6.20
CA ASP A 44 -9.54 1.34 6.48
C ASP A 44 -8.92 2.34 7.47
N PRO A 45 -8.79 3.63 7.12
CA PRO A 45 -8.22 4.64 8.00
C PRO A 45 -8.99 4.82 9.31
N GLU A 46 -10.33 4.70 9.30
CA GLU A 46 -11.13 4.90 10.51
C GLU A 46 -10.95 3.74 11.50
N GLU A 47 -10.86 2.50 10.98
CA GLU A 47 -10.56 1.31 11.77
C GLU A 47 -9.16 1.39 12.39
N LEU A 48 -8.15 1.74 11.58
CA LEU A 48 -6.79 1.91 12.08
C LEU A 48 -6.71 3.01 13.14
N LYS A 49 -7.44 4.12 12.95
CA LYS A 49 -7.47 5.21 13.93
C LYS A 49 -8.05 4.74 15.26
N ALA A 50 -9.22 4.10 15.24
CA ALA A 50 -9.87 3.61 16.46
C ALA A 50 -8.98 2.61 17.21
N MET A 51 -8.33 1.69 16.49
CA MET A 51 -7.39 0.73 17.07
C MET A 51 -6.23 1.41 17.80
N ILE A 52 -5.62 2.45 17.21
CA ILE A 52 -4.54 3.20 17.85
C ILE A 52 -5.03 3.98 19.06
N ASP A 53 -6.19 4.63 18.96
CA ASP A 53 -6.79 5.37 20.08
C ASP A 53 -7.05 4.42 21.27
N ASP A 54 -7.56 3.21 21.01
CA ASP A 54 -7.80 2.20 22.05
C ASP A 54 -6.49 1.75 22.73
N TYR A 55 -5.42 1.50 21.96
CA TYR A 55 -4.12 1.14 22.53
C TYR A 55 -3.52 2.27 23.37
N LEU A 56 -3.66 3.51 22.95
CA LEU A 56 -3.18 4.67 23.70
C LEU A 56 -4.09 5.01 24.90
N GLY A 57 -5.38 4.66 24.84
CA GLY A 57 -6.34 4.92 25.91
C GLY A 57 -6.17 4.05 27.15
N ILE A 58 -5.48 2.91 27.03
CA ILE A 58 -5.25 1.97 28.15
C ILE A 58 -3.89 2.13 28.83
N VAL A 59 -3.00 2.98 28.30
CA VAL A 59 -1.68 3.20 28.89
C VAL A 59 -1.72 4.34 29.89
N GLU A 60 -0.98 4.19 31.00
CA GLU A 60 -0.75 5.30 31.92
C GLU A 60 0.13 6.37 31.25
N GLU A 61 -0.17 7.64 31.50
CA GLU A 61 0.66 8.73 30.99
C GLU A 61 2.09 8.62 31.52
N GLY A 62 3.05 8.55 30.59
CA GLY A 62 4.46 8.48 30.92
C GLY A 62 4.94 9.77 31.57
N LYS A 63 5.74 9.65 32.64
CA LYS A 63 6.38 10.80 33.34
C LYS A 63 7.63 11.33 32.62
N ILE A 64 7.86 10.93 31.37
CA ILE A 64 9.11 11.23 30.67
C ILE A 64 8.93 12.54 29.90
N GLU A 65 9.57 13.58 30.39
CA GLU A 65 9.64 14.87 29.69
C GLU A 65 10.75 14.85 28.63
N ASN A 66 10.60 15.69 27.60
CA ASN A 66 11.61 15.92 26.56
C ASN A 66 12.06 14.66 25.79
N VAL A 67 11.13 13.73 25.50
CA VAL A 67 11.38 12.51 24.72
C VAL A 67 12.07 12.83 23.38
N ARG A 68 13.23 12.19 23.13
CA ARG A 68 14.03 12.38 21.91
C ARG A 68 13.93 11.21 20.92
N GLY A 69 13.45 10.05 21.36
CA GLY A 69 13.33 8.85 20.55
C GLY A 69 12.59 7.73 21.28
N LEU A 70 12.14 6.75 20.50
CA LEU A 70 11.38 5.58 20.95
C LEU A 70 11.98 4.30 20.32
N VAL A 71 11.77 3.16 20.97
CA VAL A 71 12.14 1.84 20.44
C VAL A 71 10.85 1.02 20.38
N GLU A 72 10.45 0.64 19.16
CA GLU A 72 9.17 -0.01 18.90
C GLU A 72 9.37 -1.36 18.19
N PRO A 73 8.47 -2.34 18.41
CA PRO A 73 8.43 -3.54 17.58
C PRO A 73 7.97 -3.21 16.16
N HIS A 74 8.31 -4.06 15.19
CA HIS A 74 7.89 -3.93 13.79
C HIS A 74 6.93 -5.05 13.34
N ALA A 75 6.32 -5.76 14.30
CA ALA A 75 5.30 -6.75 14.02
C ALA A 75 4.02 -6.09 13.51
N GLY A 76 3.20 -6.82 12.76
CA GLY A 76 1.84 -6.38 12.42
C GLY A 76 0.98 -6.24 13.68
N TYR A 77 0.03 -5.31 13.64
CA TYR A 77 -1.02 -5.16 14.64
C TYR A 77 -2.10 -6.26 14.53
N ILE A 78 -2.22 -6.89 13.35
CA ILE A 78 -3.15 -7.98 13.04
C ILE A 78 -2.42 -9.22 12.52
#